data_AF-A0A4R3E6J2-F1
#
_entry.id   AF-A0A4R3E6J2-F1
#
_cell.length_a   1.000
_cell.length_b   1.000
_cell.length_c   1.000
_cell.angle_alpha   90.00
_cell.angle_beta   90.00
_cell.angle_gamma   90.00
#
_symmetry.space_group_name_H-M   'P 1'
#
loop_
_entity.id
_entity.type
_entity.pdbx_description
1 polymer ?
#
loop_
_entity_poly.entity_id
_entity_poly.type
_entity_poly.pdbx_seq_one_letter_code
_entity_poly.pdbx_strand_id
1 'polypeptide(L)'
;MNIGKGRLILRDGRGIAVEYQFGSDYDDSRTGYLRCDTSCFDPGEFSHKLTLQCEDEATVVLAVVHYSDRYLAVTGRLLAVTEEAA
;
A
#
# COMPACT_ATOMS: atom_id res chain seq x y z
N MET A 1 -0.69 7.57 13.69
CA MET A 1 0.01 6.29 13.40
C MET A 1 -1.07 5.27 13.13
N ASN A 2 -1.30 4.98 11.85
CA ASN A 2 -2.38 4.11 11.39
C ASN A 2 -1.76 2.75 11.04
N ILE A 3 -2.13 1.72 11.80
CA ILE A 3 -1.65 0.34 11.64
C ILE A 3 -2.83 -0.56 11.35
N GLY A 4 -2.63 -1.53 10.48
CA GLY A 4 -3.67 -2.49 10.12
C GLY A 4 -3.17 -3.47 9.08
N LYS A 5 -4.09 -4.27 8.55
CA LYS A 5 -3.78 -5.21 7.48
C LYS A 5 -4.54 -4.83 6.23
N GLY A 6 -4.01 -5.30 5.11
CA GLY A 6 -4.62 -5.07 3.82
C GLY A 6 -4.06 -6.02 2.77
N ARG A 7 -4.50 -5.77 1.55
CA ARG A 7 -4.06 -6.50 0.37
C ARG A 7 -3.40 -5.53 -0.59
N LEU A 8 -2.12 -5.73 -0.84
CA LEU A 8 -1.37 -4.99 -1.86
C LEU A 8 -1.56 -5.66 -3.21
N ILE A 9 -2.17 -4.94 -4.14
CA ILE A 9 -2.41 -5.37 -5.50
C ILE A 9 -1.20 -4.96 -6.36
N LEU A 10 -0.52 -5.97 -6.90
CA LEU A 10 0.61 -5.83 -7.80
C LEU A 10 0.15 -5.54 -9.23
N ARG A 11 1.09 -5.19 -10.10
CA ARG A 11 0.82 -4.87 -11.51
C ARG A 11 0.17 -6.03 -12.27
N ASP A 12 0.56 -7.27 -11.99
CA ASP A 12 -0.04 -8.45 -12.65
C ASP A 12 -1.44 -8.81 -12.11
N GLY A 13 -1.94 -8.05 -11.12
CA GLY A 13 -3.24 -8.28 -10.49
C GLY A 13 -3.19 -9.25 -9.30
N ARG A 14 -2.04 -9.87 -8.99
CA ARG A 14 -1.90 -10.62 -7.74
C ARG A 14 -2.01 -9.69 -6.54
N GLY A 15 -2.78 -10.14 -5.56
CA GLY A 15 -2.90 -9.44 -4.28
C GLY A 15 -2.16 -10.19 -3.19
N ILE A 16 -1.18 -9.54 -2.56
CA ILE A 16 -0.42 -10.06 -1.41
C ILE A 16 -0.98 -9.50 -0.10
N ALA A 17 -1.09 -10.34 0.92
CA ALA A 17 -1.45 -9.88 2.26
C ALA A 17 -0.28 -9.12 2.88
N VAL A 18 -0.55 -7.93 3.41
CA VAL A 18 0.45 -7.06 4.02
C VAL A 18 -0.07 -6.47 5.32
N GLU A 19 0.84 -6.17 6.24
CA GLU A 19 0.56 -5.31 7.38
C GLU A 19 1.11 -3.91 7.07
N TYR A 20 0.28 -2.89 7.15
CA TYR A 20 0.70 -1.52 6.92
C TYR A 20 0.94 -0.77 8.23
N GLN A 21 1.88 0.17 8.18
CA GLN A 21 2.16 1.11 9.24
C GLN A 21 2.44 2.47 8.63
N PHE A 22 1.42 3.33 8.58
CA PHE A 22 1.55 4.70 8.10
C PHE A 22 1.92 5.65 9.24
N GLY A 23 2.94 6.46 8.98
CA GLY A 23 3.28 7.66 9.76
C GLY A 23 2.20 8.74 9.59
N SER A 24 2.17 9.69 10.52
CA SER A 24 1.08 10.66 10.75
C SER A 24 0.29 11.12 9.52
N ASP A 25 -1.02 11.12 9.72
CA ASP A 25 -2.14 11.46 8.84
C ASP A 25 -2.27 12.96 8.52
N TYR A 26 -1.17 13.68 8.31
CA TYR A 26 -1.30 15.06 7.83
C TYR A 26 -1.70 15.02 6.35
N ASP A 27 -2.97 15.34 6.09
CA ASP A 27 -3.62 15.38 4.77
C ASP A 27 -3.94 13.98 4.17
N ASP A 28 -4.30 13.91 2.90
CA ASP A 28 -4.60 12.67 2.17
C ASP A 28 -3.34 11.82 1.91
N SER A 29 -2.16 12.30 2.32
CA SER A 29 -0.86 11.65 2.11
C SER A 29 -0.60 10.54 3.13
N ARG A 30 -0.21 9.37 2.64
CA ARG A 30 0.11 8.17 3.43
C ARG A 30 1.54 7.77 3.16
N THR A 31 2.44 8.03 4.11
CA THR A 31 3.83 7.57 4.04
C THR A 31 4.09 6.58 5.17
N GLY A 32 4.75 5.47 4.89
CA GLY A 32 4.92 4.42 5.88
C GLY A 32 5.60 3.18 5.35
N TYR A 33 5.33 2.06 6.02
CA TYR A 33 5.92 0.77 5.72
C TYR A 33 4.84 -0.27 5.50
N LEU A 34 5.05 -1.15 4.51
CA LEU A 34 4.31 -2.40 4.35
C LEU A 34 5.22 -3.54 4.78
N ARG A 35 4.75 -4.38 5.69
CA ARG A 35 5.44 -5.61 6.08
C ARG A 35 4.85 -6.77 5.29
N CYS A 36 5.69 -7.40 4.50
CA CYS A 36 5.37 -8.60 3.74
C CYS A 36 6.68 -9.34 3.40
N ASP A 37 6.57 -10.64 3.17
CA ASP A 37 7.66 -11.41 2.58
C ASP A 37 7.70 -11.10 1.09
N THR A 38 8.73 -10.39 0.66
CA THR A 38 8.96 -10.07 -0.76
C THR A 38 10.00 -10.98 -1.40
N SER A 39 10.57 -11.91 -0.64
CA SER A 39 11.62 -12.86 -1.06
C SER A 39 11.27 -13.66 -2.32
N CYS A 40 9.97 -13.90 -2.57
CA CYS A 40 9.47 -14.65 -3.72
C CYS A 40 9.02 -13.76 -4.91
N PHE A 41 9.18 -12.44 -4.81
CA PHE A 41 8.69 -11.48 -5.80
C PHE A 41 9.84 -10.81 -6.54
N ASP A 42 9.64 -10.56 -7.83
CA ASP A 42 10.58 -9.76 -8.61
C ASP A 42 10.51 -8.28 -8.16
N PRO A 43 11.64 -7.61 -7.89
CA PRO A 43 11.65 -6.20 -7.50
C PRO A 43 10.97 -5.27 -8.51
N GLY A 44 10.94 -5.64 -9.80
CA GLY A 44 10.27 -4.92 -10.87
C GLY A 44 8.76 -4.83 -10.68
N GLU A 45 8.13 -5.80 -10.00
CA GLU A 45 6.70 -5.78 -9.70
C GLU A 45 6.31 -4.62 -8.78
N PHE A 46 7.26 -4.09 -8.01
CA PHE A 46 7.08 -2.97 -7.08
C PHE A 46 7.48 -1.61 -7.66
N SER A 47 8.03 -1.58 -8.88
CA SER A 47 8.51 -0.35 -9.54
C SER A 47 7.38 0.53 -10.11
N HIS A 48 6.14 0.05 -10.04
CA HIS A 48 4.96 0.75 -10.54
C HIS A 48 4.08 1.23 -9.39
N LYS A 49 3.07 2.03 -9.75
CA LYS A 49 2.01 2.43 -8.84
C LYS A 49 1.26 1.18 -8.36
N LEU A 50 1.22 0.99 -7.05
CA LEU A 50 0.54 -0.13 -6.39
C LEU A 50 -0.74 0.36 -5.72
N THR A 51 -1.66 -0.56 -5.51
CA THR A 51 -2.92 -0.28 -4.80
C THR A 51 -2.97 -1.11 -3.54
N LEU A 52 -3.10 -0.49 -2.38
CA LEU A 52 -3.38 -1.15 -1.11
C LEU A 52 -4.87 -1.04 -0.81
N GLN A 53 -5.53 -2.18 -0.66
CA GLN A 53 -6.87 -2.28 -0.11
C GLN A 53 -6.75 -2.57 1.38
N CYS A 54 -7.12 -1.63 2.23
CA CYS A 54 -7.15 -1.82 3.67
C CYS A 54 -8.38 -2.64 4.06
N GLU A 55 -8.31 -3.37 5.18
CA GLU A 55 -9.49 -4.07 5.74
C GLU A 55 -10.61 -3.11 6.16
N ASP A 56 -10.29 -1.83 6.40
CA ASP A 56 -11.24 -0.75 6.71
C ASP A 56 -11.89 -0.14 5.45
N GLU A 57 -11.93 -0.88 4.34
CA GLU A 57 -12.50 -0.47 3.03
C GLU A 57 -11.79 0.71 2.34
N ALA A 58 -10.86 1.38 3.03
CA ALA A 58 -9.99 2.39 2.47
C ALA A 58 -9.09 1.84 1.35
N THR A 59 -8.98 2.57 0.24
CA THR A 59 -8.05 2.25 -0.84
C THR A 59 -6.94 3.30 -0.88
N VAL A 60 -5.69 2.86 -0.78
CA VAL A 60 -4.52 3.73 -0.81
C VAL A 60 -3.70 3.43 -2.05
N VAL A 61 -3.41 4.47 -2.83
CA VAL A 61 -2.49 4.40 -3.95
C VAL A 61 -1.07 4.67 -3.45
N LEU A 62 -0.14 3.78 -3.75
CA LEU A 62 1.22 3.79 -3.20
C LEU A 62 2.27 3.73 -4.31
N ALA A 63 3.43 4.31 -4.03
CA ALA A 63 4.68 4.11 -4.73
C ALA A 63 5.72 3.59 -3.73
N VAL A 64 6.51 2.60 -4.13
CA VAL A 64 7.59 2.05 -3.30
C VAL A 64 8.80 2.96 -3.42
N VAL A 65 9.28 3.48 -2.29
CA VAL A 65 10.48 4.33 -2.21
C VAL A 65 11.70 3.56 -1.74
N HIS A 66 11.48 2.44 -1.05
CA HIS A 66 12.55 1.52 -0.63
C HIS A 66 12.02 0.10 -0.57
N TYR A 67 12.85 -0.85 -1.01
CA TYR A 67 12.54 -2.27 -1.06
C TYR A 67 13.50 -3.06 -0.16
N SER A 68 12.97 -4.04 0.56
CA SER A 68 13.71 -5.04 1.31
C SER A 68 12.90 -6.33 1.36
N ASP A 69 13.55 -7.47 1.61
CA ASP A 69 12.89 -8.80 1.67
C ASP A 69 11.82 -8.93 2.76
N ARG A 70 11.83 -8.01 3.75
CA ARG A 70 10.94 -8.04 4.92
C ARG A 70 9.95 -6.89 4.98
N TYR A 71 10.20 -5.82 4.23
CA TYR A 71 9.35 -4.64 4.24
C TYR A 71 9.57 -3.76 3.00
N LEU A 72 8.54 -2.99 2.67
CA LEU A 72 8.55 -1.94 1.66
C LEU A 72 8.33 -0.60 2.36
N ALA A 73 9.19 0.39 2.12
CA ALA A 73 8.84 1.76 2.46
C ALA A 73 8.05 2.36 1.29
N VAL A 74 6.93 2.99 1.61
CA VAL A 74 5.97 3.49 0.63
C VAL A 74 5.60 4.93 0.94
N THR A 75 5.28 5.66 -0.13
CA THR A 75 4.57 6.93 -0.06
C THR A 75 3.39 6.89 -0.99
N GLY A 76 2.31 7.57 -0.64
CA GLY A 76 1.08 7.46 -1.38
C GLY A 76 0.00 8.38 -0.87
N ARG A 77 -1.21 8.15 -1.36
CA ARG A 77 -2.37 8.93 -0.97
C ARG A 77 -3.60 8.05 -0.89
N LEU A 78 -4.50 8.40 0.03
CA LEU A 78 -5.83 7.81 0.09
C LEU A 78 -6.56 8.16 -1.21
N LEU A 79 -7.22 7.18 -1.83
CA LEU A 79 -8.25 7.47 -2.81
C LEU A 79 -9.49 7.80 -2.01
N ALA A 80 -9.95 9.05 -2.10
CA ALA A 80 -11.29 9.40 -1.64
C ALA A 80 -12.26 8.40 -2.26
N VAL A 81 -13.07 7.74 -1.42
CA VAL A 81 -14.28 7.09 -1.90
C VAL A 81 -15.12 8.24 -2.40
N THR A 82 -15.09 8.51 -3.70
CA THR A 82 -16.13 9.34 -4.29
C THR A 82 -17.40 8.54 -4.08
N GLU A 83 -18.18 8.90 -3.06
CA GLU A 83 -19.62 8.67 -3.09
C GLU A 83 -20.12 9.39 -4.34
N GLU A 84 -20.01 8.73 -5.49
CA GLU A 84 -20.76 9.10 -6.68
C GLU A 84 -22.23 8.89 -6.31
N ALA A 85 -22.85 10.01 -5.94
CA ALA A 85 -24.27 10.14 -5.83
C ALA A 85 -24.96 9.58 -7.09
N ALA A 86 -25.81 8.57 -6.90
CA ALA A 86 -27.00 8.31 -7.72
C ALA A 86 -27.93 7.32 -7.01
#